data_AF-A0A1H4PJP5-F1
#
_entry.id   AF-A0A1H4PJP5-F1
#
_cell.length_a   1.000
_cell.length_b   1.000
_cell.length_c   1.000
_cell.angle_alpha   90.00
_cell.angle_beta   90.00
_cell.angle_gamma   90.00
#
_symmetry.space_group_name_H-M   'P 1'
#
loop_
_entity.id
_entity.type
_entity.pdbx_description
1 polymer ?
#
loop_
_entity_poly.entity_id
_entity_poly.type
_entity_poly.pdbx_seq_one_letter_code
_entity_poly.pdbx_strand_id
1 'polypeptide(L)' 'MHVANATDRFRSGDADAFDVDHVVFQYSRAAKELWKFCNTDNVELIAEQIHEAPKIDWWERGAPRPRRR' A
#
# COMPACT_ATOMS: atom_id res chain seq x y z
N MET A 1 2.28 3.72 -11.23
CA MET A 1 2.67 3.49 -9.82
C MET A 1 2.33 4.74 -9.02
N HIS A 2 1.62 4.63 -7.89
CA HIS A 2 1.08 5.78 -7.15
C HIS A 2 2.15 6.83 -6.77
N VAL A 3 3.28 6.38 -6.19
CA VAL A 3 4.37 7.27 -5.75
C VAL A 3 5.02 8.02 -6.93
N ALA A 4 5.26 7.33 -8.05
CA ALA A 4 5.84 7.96 -9.25
C ALA A 4 4.92 9.06 -9.78
N ASN A 5 3.61 8.78 -9.91
CA ASN A 5 2.65 9.78 -10.37
C ASN A 5 2.58 11.01 -9.42
N ALA A 6 2.56 10.79 -8.11
CA ALA A 6 2.59 11.90 -7.14
C ALA A 6 3.88 12.72 -7.24
N THR A 7 5.02 12.06 -7.45
CA THR A 7 6.32 12.73 -7.64
C THR A 7 6.33 13.57 -8.92
N ASP A 8 5.77 13.04 -10.01
CA ASP A 8 5.70 13.77 -11.28
C ASP A 8 4.79 15.00 -11.18
N ARG A 9 3.66 14.88 -10.48
CA ARG A 9 2.78 16.02 -10.17
C ARG A 9 3.44 17.07 -9.30
N PHE A 10 4.24 16.65 -8.31
CA PHE A 10 5.00 17.59 -7.50
C PHE A 10 6.05 18.33 -8.33
N ARG A 11 6.74 17.63 -9.25
CA ARG A 11 7.71 18.22 -10.16
C ARG A 11 7.08 19.21 -11.16
N SER A 12 5.83 18.98 -11.57
CA SER A 12 5.10 19.92 -12.44
C SER A 12 4.49 21.10 -11.68
N GLY A 13 4.46 21.07 -10.34
CA GLY A 13 3.80 22.07 -9.50
C GLY A 13 2.29 21.83 -9.30
N ASP A 14 1.77 20.68 -9.74
CA ASP A 14 0.35 20.27 -9.63
C ASP A 14 0.00 19.57 -8.30
N ALA A 15 0.98 19.43 -7.42
CA ALA A 15 0.84 18.84 -6.08
C ALA A 15 1.86 19.49 -5.15
N ASP A 16 1.52 19.62 -3.87
CA ASP A 16 2.46 20.09 -2.85
C ASP A 16 3.22 18.93 -2.18
N ALA A 17 4.11 19.26 -1.25
CA ALA A 17 4.90 18.26 -0.54
C ALA A 17 4.05 17.34 0.37
N PHE A 18 2.93 17.82 0.90
CA PHE A 18 2.03 17.05 1.75
C PHE A 18 1.20 16.05 0.94
N ASP A 19 0.80 16.41 -0.29
CA ASP A 19 0.17 15.48 -1.23
C ASP A 19 1.08 14.28 -1.50
N VAL A 20 2.38 14.52 -1.73
CA VAL A 20 3.36 13.45 -1.94
C VAL A 20 3.59 12.65 -0.66
N ASP A 21 3.75 13.32 0.49
CA ASP A 21 3.92 12.66 1.79
C ASP A 21 2.77 11.72 2.09
N HIS A 22 1.53 12.12 1.80
CA HIS A 22 0.35 11.26 1.99
C HIS A 22 0.42 9.97 1.16
N VAL A 23 0.83 10.08 -0.10
CA VAL A 23 0.98 8.93 -1.01
C VAL A 23 2.13 8.03 -0.56
N VAL A 24 3.25 8.60 -0.13
CA VAL A 24 4.39 7.84 0.42
C VAL A 24 4.00 7.14 1.74
N PHE A 25 3.24 7.81 2.59
CA PHE A 25 2.72 7.25 3.83
C PHE A 25 1.79 6.07 3.53
N GLN A 26 0.85 6.20 2.59
CA GLN A 26 0.01 5.07 2.19
C GLN A 26 0.81 3.92 1.58
N TYR A 27 1.83 4.20 0.77
CA TYR A 27 2.75 3.19 0.25
C TYR A 27 3.44 2.41 1.37
N SER A 28 3.97 3.11 2.38
CA SER A 28 4.63 2.48 3.54
C SER A 28 3.69 1.54 4.29
N ARG A 29 2.40 1.90 4.37
CA ARG A 29 1.37 1.06 4.99
C ARG A 29 1.02 -0.15 4.16
N ALA A 30 0.87 0.01 2.85
CA ALA A 30 0.64 -1.11 1.93
C ALA A 30 1.78 -2.12 2.00
N ALA A 31 3.03 -1.64 1.98
CA ALA A 31 4.22 -2.47 2.12
C ALA A 31 4.25 -3.21 3.48
N LYS A 32 3.81 -2.55 4.56
CA LYS A 32 3.68 -3.18 5.87
C LYS A 32 2.67 -4.32 5.88
N GLU A 33 1.52 -4.18 5.22
CA GLU A 33 0.54 -5.26 5.12
C GLU A 33 1.07 -6.45 4.33
N LEU A 34 1.78 -6.20 3.23
CA LEU A 34 2.47 -7.26 2.49
C LEU A 34 3.51 -7.97 3.37
N TRP A 35 4.32 -7.22 4.11
CA TRP A 35 5.32 -7.79 5.01
C TRP A 35 4.69 -8.72 6.05
N LYS A 36 3.57 -8.32 6.69
CA LYS A 36 2.85 -9.18 7.64
C LYS A 36 2.39 -10.49 7.01
N PHE A 37 1.87 -10.42 5.78
CA PHE A 37 1.41 -11.60 5.06
C PHE A 37 2.55 -12.56 4.77
N CYS A 38 3.68 -12.07 4.27
CA CYS A 38 4.85 -12.89 3.97
C CYS A 38 5.51 -13.50 5.22
N ASN A 39 5.32 -12.91 6.40
CA ASN A 39 5.93 -13.34 7.66
C ASN A 39 4.92 -14.02 8.60
N THR A 40 3.86 -14.63 8.06
CA THR A 40 2.94 -15.47 8.84
C THR A 40 3.53 -16.88 9.04
N ASP A 41 3.31 -17.47 10.21
CA ASP A 41 3.95 -18.74 10.62
C ASP A 41 3.54 -19.99 9.79
N ASN A 42 2.52 -19.90 8.94
CA ASN A 42 2.00 -21.02 8.14
C ASN A 42 2.27 -20.79 6.65
N VAL A 43 3.43 -21.29 6.19
CA VAL A 43 3.93 -21.08 4.82
C VAL A 43 3.06 -21.79 3.79
N GLU A 44 2.56 -22.98 4.11
CA GLU A 44 1.71 -23.79 3.24
C GLU A 44 0.39 -23.07 2.94
N LEU A 45 -0.25 -22.49 3.97
CA LEU A 45 -1.47 -21.70 3.82
C LEU A 45 -1.23 -20.45 2.95
N ILE A 46 -0.09 -19.77 3.14
CA ILE A 46 0.26 -18.59 2.34
C ILE A 46 0.51 -18.97 0.87
N ALA A 47 1.19 -20.09 0.61
CA ALA A 47 1.42 -20.58 -0.75
C ALA A 47 0.10 -20.93 -1.47
N GLU A 48 -0.82 -21.61 -0.78
CA GLU A 48 -2.16 -21.90 -1.29
C GLU A 48 -2.93 -20.60 -1.59
N GLN A 49 -2.90 -19.62 -0.67
CA GLN A 49 -3.55 -18.32 -0.89
C GLN A 49 -2.97 -17.56 -2.09
N ILE A 50 -1.66 -17.60 -2.31
CA ILE A 50 -1.05 -16.95 -3.48
C ILE A 50 -1.51 -17.62 -4.78
N HIS A 51 -1.74 -18.94 -4.77
CA HIS A 51 -2.12 -19.70 -5.96
C HIS A 51 -3.62 -19.60 -6.28
N GLU A 52 -4.47 -19.72 -5.26
CA GLU A 52 -5.92 -19.90 -5.41
C GLU A 52 -6.73 -18.61 -5.19
N ALA A 53 -6.22 -17.65 -4.40
CA ALA A 53 -7.00 -16.47 -4.03
C ALA A 53 -6.89 -15.36 -5.10
N PRO A 54 -7.92 -14.49 -5.21
CA PRO A 54 -7.81 -13.27 -5.98
C PRO A 54 -6.62 -12.42 -5.54
N LYS A 55 -6.05 -11.67 -6.49
CA LYS A 55 -4.93 -10.77 -6.21
C LYS A 55 -5.28 -9.81 -5.08
N ILE A 56 -4.46 -9.81 -4.03
CA ILE A 56 -4.64 -8.93 -2.88
C ILE A 56 -4.29 -7.50 -3.29
N ASP A 57 -5.23 -6.57 -3.10
CA ASP A 57 -4.96 -5.14 -3.21
C ASP A 57 -4.32 -4.63 -1.91
N TRP A 58 -2.98 -4.62 -1.90
CA TRP A 58 -2.20 -4.10 -0.78
C TRP A 58 -2.39 -2.59 -0.57
N TRP A 59 -2.70 -1.84 -1.63
CA TRP A 59 -2.91 -0.39 -1.54
C TRP A 59 -4.18 -0.07 -0.75
N GLU A 60 -5.27 -0.77 -1.07
CA GLU A 60 -6.55 -0.71 -0.34
C GLU A 60 -6.37 -1.19 1.10
N ARG A 61 -5.66 -2.32 1.30
CA ARG A 61 -5.43 -2.89 2.64
C ARG A 61 -4.60 -1.95 3.54
N GLY A 62 -3.68 -1.22 2.94
CA GLY A 62 -2.86 -0.19 3.58
C GLY A 62 -3.59 1.12 3.83
N ALA A 63 -4.79 1.34 3.30
CA ALA A 63 -5.46 2.63 3.36
C ALA A 63 -5.70 3.13 4.81
N PRO A 64 -5.57 4.43 5.07
CA PRO A 64 -5.97 5.03 6.34
C PRO A 64 -7.44 4.72 6.66
N ARG A 65 -7.70 4.12 7.82
CA ARG A 65 -9.08 3.95 8.28
C ARG A 65 -9.60 5.32 8.73
N PRO A 66 -10.82 5.72 8.33
CA PRO A 66 -11.43 6.93 8.86
C PRO A 66 -11.48 6.83 10.38
N ARG A 67 -10.96 7.84 11.09
CA ARG A 67 -11.20 7.94 12.53
C ARG A 67 -12.70 8.17 12.71
N ARG A 68 -13.40 7.24 13.38
CA ARG A 68 -14.76 7.50 13.87
C ARG A 68 -14.66 8.69 14.83
N ARG A 69 -15.35 9.78 14.49
CA ARG A 69 -15.51 10.97 15.32
C ARG A 69 -16.66 10.76 16.29
#